data_AF-A0A438I0P6-F1
#
_entry.id   AF-A0A438I0P6-F1
#
_cell.length_a   1.000
_cell.length_b   1.000
_cell.length_c   1.000
_cell.angle_alpha   90.00
_cell.angle_beta   90.00
_cell.angle_gamma   90.00
#
_symmetry.space_group_name_H-M   'P 1'
#
loop_
_entity.id
_entity.type
_entity.pdbx_description
1 polymer ?
#
loop_
_entity_poly.entity_id
_entity_poly.type
_entity_poly.pdbx_seq_one_letter_code
_entity_poly.pdbx_strand_id
1 'polypeptide(L)'
;MYSFESIGPSHNCRFKSKVTIEEQTYESPDFFPTLKDAEDAAAKLALMSLSPAGFQEASLLKYLFPDDYGVYKNLLQEMARKEGYQLPVYSTEKSGVSHMPTFLSTVEIEGETFVGQKAKTKKLAEMNAAKAAYTHLKERKEKDACRSNVVQYPHDPSQVMIMFFIGAEVSDDL
;
A
#
# COMPACT_ATOMS: atom_id res chain seq x y z
N MET A 1 -4.03 -0.63 34.20
CA MET A 1 -4.71 -1.72 34.92
C MET A 1 -5.55 -2.50 33.93
N TYR A 2 -5.50 -3.83 33.94
CA TYR A 2 -6.36 -4.67 33.10
C TYR A 2 -7.51 -5.23 33.93
N SER A 3 -8.71 -5.26 33.35
CA SER A 3 -9.88 -5.96 33.89
C SER A 3 -10.63 -6.65 32.75
N PHE A 4 -11.32 -7.75 33.04
CA PHE A 4 -12.07 -8.48 32.01
C PHE A 4 -13.44 -8.94 32.52
N GLU A 5 -14.34 -9.13 31.58
CA GLU A 5 -15.68 -9.65 31.77
C GLU A 5 -15.84 -10.91 30.91
N SER A 6 -16.37 -11.99 31.47
CA SER A 6 -16.66 -13.22 30.73
C SER A 6 -18.17 -13.51 30.74
N ILE A 7 -18.73 -13.81 29.57
CA ILE A 7 -20.15 -14.11 29.41
C ILE A 7 -20.31 -15.49 28.75
N GLY A 8 -21.30 -16.25 29.18
CA GLY A 8 -21.63 -17.55 28.61
C GLY A 8 -21.29 -18.73 29.52
N PRO A 9 -21.70 -19.94 29.14
CA PRO A 9 -21.42 -21.14 29.91
C PRO A 9 -19.94 -21.51 29.85
N SER A 10 -19.44 -22.27 30.83
CA SER A 10 -18.02 -22.63 30.98
C SER A 10 -17.36 -23.24 29.75
N HIS A 11 -18.14 -23.89 28.87
CA HIS A 11 -17.67 -24.52 27.63
C HIS A 11 -17.76 -23.61 26.39
N ASN A 12 -18.28 -22.38 26.53
CA ASN A 12 -18.42 -21.40 25.45
C ASN A 12 -18.38 -19.96 26.02
N CYS A 13 -17.47 -19.72 26.96
CA CYS A 13 -17.25 -18.38 27.50
C CYS A 13 -16.69 -17.47 26.42
N ARG A 14 -17.22 -16.25 26.35
CA ARG A 14 -16.62 -15.17 25.59
C ARG A 14 -16.13 -14.08 26.53
N PHE A 15 -14.99 -13.50 26.19
CA PHE A 15 -14.24 -12.57 27.02
C PHE A 15 -14.24 -11.18 26.41
N LYS A 16 -14.35 -10.17 27.26
CA LYS A 16 -14.15 -8.77 26.91
C LYS A 16 -13.16 -8.18 27.90
N SER A 17 -12.21 -7.38 27.41
CA SER A 17 -11.13 -6.85 28.23
C SER A 17 -11.14 -5.33 28.20
N LYS A 18 -10.74 -4.71 29.31
CA LYS A 18 -10.62 -3.28 29.54
C LYS A 18 -9.22 -2.99 30.06
N VAL A 19 -8.56 -2.00 29.49
CA VAL A 19 -7.26 -1.51 29.93
C VAL A 19 -7.37 -0.03 30.27
N THR A 20 -6.95 0.33 31.49
CA THR A 20 -6.92 1.72 31.96
C THR A 20 -5.47 2.22 32.02
N ILE A 21 -5.18 3.31 31.31
CA ILE A 21 -3.88 3.98 31.25
C ILE A 21 -4.12 5.48 31.40
N GLU A 22 -3.47 6.13 32.37
CA GLU A 22 -3.58 7.60 32.60
C GLU A 22 -5.03 8.10 32.67
N GLU A 23 -5.86 7.44 33.50
CA GLU A 23 -7.31 7.69 33.68
C GLU A 23 -8.20 7.39 32.45
N GLN A 24 -7.62 7.09 31.28
CA GLN A 24 -8.37 6.68 30.10
C GLN A 24 -8.56 5.16 30.07
N THR A 25 -9.80 4.72 29.89
CA THR A 25 -10.13 3.29 29.78
C THR A 25 -10.46 2.92 28.34
N TYR A 26 -9.84 1.85 27.85
CA TYR A 26 -10.01 1.32 26.51
C TYR A 26 -10.54 -0.10 26.60
N GLU A 27 -11.62 -0.37 25.90
CA GLU A 27 -12.34 -1.64 25.95
C GLU A 27 -12.25 -2.35 24.60
N SER A 28 -12.09 -3.67 24.61
CA SER A 28 -12.09 -4.47 23.38
C SER A 28 -13.45 -4.31 22.65
N PRO A 29 -13.46 -4.18 21.31
CA PRO A 29 -14.66 -3.80 20.56
C PRO A 29 -15.73 -4.90 20.60
N ASP A 30 -15.29 -6.15 20.61
CA ASP A 30 -16.13 -7.34 20.59
C ASP A 30 -15.80 -8.29 21.75
N PHE A 31 -16.63 -9.33 21.87
CA PHE A 31 -16.40 -10.48 22.73
C PHE A 31 -15.59 -11.55 22.00
N PHE A 32 -14.44 -11.93 22.56
CA PHE A 32 -13.50 -12.88 21.98
C PHE A 32 -13.63 -14.26 22.61
N PRO A 33 -13.32 -15.34 21.88
CA PRO A 33 -13.35 -16.70 22.43
C PRO A 33 -12.25 -16.96 23.46
N THR A 34 -11.17 -16.16 23.47
CA THR A 34 -10.09 -16.27 24.44
C THR A 34 -9.83 -14.95 25.16
N LEU A 35 -9.43 -15.03 26.43
CA LEU A 35 -9.05 -13.85 27.22
C LEU A 35 -7.88 -13.10 26.58
N LYS A 36 -6.93 -13.84 26.01
CA LYS A 36 -5.73 -13.28 25.39
C LYS A 36 -6.06 -12.40 24.18
N ASP A 37 -6.99 -12.83 23.34
CA ASP A 37 -7.44 -12.04 22.18
C ASP A 37 -8.17 -10.76 22.63
N ALA A 38 -8.99 -10.86 23.68
CA ALA A 38 -9.67 -9.70 24.25
C ALA A 38 -8.67 -8.69 24.83
N GLU A 39 -7.68 -9.16 25.59
CA GLU A 39 -6.62 -8.32 26.16
C GLU A 39 -5.78 -7.63 25.07
N ASP A 40 -5.40 -8.35 24.02
CA ASP A 40 -4.64 -7.80 22.90
C ASP A 40 -5.44 -6.72 22.17
N ALA A 41 -6.72 -6.97 21.91
CA ALA A 41 -7.62 -6.00 21.27
C ALA A 41 -7.78 -4.71 22.10
N ALA A 42 -7.94 -4.83 23.42
CA ALA A 42 -8.01 -3.67 24.32
C ALA A 42 -6.67 -2.90 24.36
N ALA A 43 -5.54 -3.60 24.45
CA ALA A 43 -4.19 -3.02 24.46
C ALA A 43 -3.90 -2.25 23.16
N LYS A 44 -4.33 -2.80 22.02
CA LYS A 44 -4.19 -2.17 20.70
C LYS A 44 -4.96 -0.85 20.62
N LEU A 45 -6.20 -0.82 21.11
CA LEU A 45 -7.01 0.42 21.14
C LEU A 45 -6.42 1.49 22.03
N ALA A 46 -5.88 1.10 23.19
CA ALA A 46 -5.16 2.01 24.06
C ALA A 46 -3.93 2.60 23.35
N LEU A 47 -3.13 1.76 22.70
CA LEU A 47 -1.95 2.20 21.98
C LEU A 47 -2.27 3.16 20.83
N MET A 48 -3.33 2.89 20.06
CA MET A 48 -3.77 3.76 18.96
C MET A 48 -4.21 5.14 19.44
N SER A 49 -4.79 5.21 20.64
CA SER A 49 -5.30 6.45 21.23
C SER A 49 -4.23 7.26 21.97
N LEU A 50 -3.25 6.57 22.57
CA LEU A 50 -2.13 7.19 23.29
C LEU A 50 -1.00 7.64 22.37
N SER A 51 -0.90 7.07 21.17
CA SER A 51 0.12 7.48 20.18
C SER A 51 -0.25 8.86 19.59
N PRO A 52 0.54 9.93 19.83
CA PRO A 52 0.31 11.22 19.19
C PRO A 52 0.61 11.09 17.69
N ALA A 53 -0.45 10.90 16.88
CA ALA A 53 -0.64 11.10 15.43
C ALA A 53 0.54 10.92 14.43
N GLY A 54 1.70 10.37 14.81
CA GLY A 54 2.90 10.40 13.99
C GLY A 54 4.08 9.58 14.49
N PHE A 55 4.00 8.99 15.69
CA PHE A 55 5.09 8.17 16.21
C PHE A 55 4.56 6.83 16.70
N GLN A 56 4.32 5.90 15.76
CA GLN A 56 4.47 4.44 15.94
C GLN A 56 3.90 3.60 14.80
N GLU A 57 3.20 4.17 13.81
CA GLU A 57 2.67 3.45 12.63
C GLU A 57 3.64 2.39 12.07
N ALA A 58 4.90 2.77 11.85
CA ALA A 58 5.93 1.85 11.32
C ALA A 58 6.41 0.78 12.32
N SER A 59 6.38 1.07 13.63
CA SER A 59 6.77 0.11 14.67
C SER A 59 5.63 -0.84 15.01
N LEU A 60 4.38 -0.39 14.90
CA LEU A 60 3.17 -1.20 15.05
C LEU A 60 3.00 -2.17 13.87
N LEU A 61 3.31 -1.73 12.64
CA LEU A 61 3.32 -2.59 11.45
C LEU A 61 4.26 -3.80 11.60
N LYS A 62 5.36 -3.65 12.36
CA LYS A 62 6.30 -4.74 12.68
C LYS A 62 5.70 -5.85 13.54
N TYR A 63 4.77 -5.51 14.44
CA TYR A 63 4.16 -6.46 15.37
C TYR A 63 2.81 -7.01 14.87
N LEU A 64 2.05 -6.20 14.13
CA LEU A 64 0.77 -6.65 13.57
C LEU A 64 0.94 -7.41 12.24
N PHE A 65 2.01 -7.15 11.48
CA PHE A 65 2.27 -7.81 10.19
C PHE A 65 3.78 -8.07 9.97
N PRO A 66 4.40 -8.99 10.74
CA PRO A 66 5.83 -9.28 10.63
C PRO A 66 6.26 -9.76 9.24
N ASP A 67 5.33 -10.40 8.51
CA ASP A 67 5.56 -11.05 7.22
C ASP A 67 5.40 -10.09 6.03
N ASP A 68 4.69 -8.96 6.20
CA ASP A 68 4.46 -7.97 5.14
C ASP A 68 5.72 -7.15 4.79
N TYR A 69 6.74 -7.18 5.65
CA TYR A 69 8.01 -6.51 5.37
C TYR A 69 8.74 -7.03 4.13
N GLY A 70 8.47 -8.27 3.72
CA GLY A 70 9.01 -8.88 2.49
C GLY A 70 8.08 -8.75 1.30
N VAL A 71 6.80 -8.41 1.51
CA VAL A 71 5.77 -8.47 0.47
C VAL A 71 6.06 -7.50 -0.66
N TYR A 72 6.44 -6.25 -0.37
CA TYR A 72 6.72 -5.27 -1.42
C TYR A 72 7.93 -5.61 -2.28
N LYS A 73 8.96 -6.28 -1.73
CA LYS A 73 10.10 -6.72 -2.53
C LYS A 73 9.71 -7.83 -3.50
N ASN A 74 8.96 -8.81 -3.01
CA ASN A 74 8.46 -9.91 -3.84
C ASN A 74 7.49 -9.38 -4.90
N LEU A 75 6.55 -8.52 -4.54
CA LEU A 75 5.61 -7.90 -5.46
C LEU A 75 6.31 -7.10 -6.56
N LEU A 76 7.33 -6.30 -6.18
CA LEU A 76 8.10 -5.52 -7.15
C LEU A 76 8.90 -6.43 -8.09
N GLN A 77 9.51 -7.49 -7.57
CA GLN A 77 10.24 -8.47 -8.38
C GLN A 77 9.31 -9.24 -9.33
N GLU A 78 8.14 -9.66 -8.84
CA GLU A 78 7.16 -10.36 -9.66
C GLU A 78 6.61 -9.46 -10.77
N MET A 79 6.33 -8.19 -10.46
CA MET A 79 5.95 -7.19 -11.46
C MET A 79 7.07 -7.00 -12.49
N ALA A 80 8.32 -6.80 -12.07
CA ALA A 80 9.45 -6.67 -12.99
C ALA A 80 9.54 -7.84 -13.96
N ARG A 81 9.44 -9.08 -13.45
CA ARG A 81 9.45 -10.29 -14.26
C ARG A 81 8.27 -10.36 -15.22
N LYS A 82 7.05 -10.05 -14.75
CA LYS A 82 5.82 -10.09 -15.56
C LYS A 82 5.89 -9.12 -16.74
N GLU A 83 6.51 -7.96 -16.52
CA GLU A 83 6.61 -6.88 -17.50
C GLU A 83 7.88 -6.94 -18.35
N GLY A 84 8.77 -7.90 -18.09
CA GLY A 84 10.05 -8.01 -18.80
C GLY A 84 11.05 -6.91 -18.44
N TYR A 85 10.87 -6.24 -17.30
CA TYR A 85 11.83 -5.28 -16.78
C TYR A 85 13.06 -5.97 -16.20
N GLN A 86 14.15 -5.22 -16.10
CA GLN A 86 15.31 -5.66 -15.33
C GLN A 86 14.95 -5.80 -13.84
N LEU A 87 15.65 -6.69 -13.15
CA LEU A 87 15.42 -6.93 -11.73
C LEU A 87 15.69 -5.65 -10.91
N PRO A 88 14.90 -5.39 -9.86
CA PRO A 88 15.08 -4.18 -9.05
C PRO A 88 16.46 -4.15 -8.38
N VAL A 89 17.16 -3.02 -8.48
CA VAL A 89 18.47 -2.82 -7.85
C VAL A 89 18.30 -1.93 -6.62
N TYR A 90 18.72 -2.43 -5.45
CA TYR A 90 18.62 -1.68 -4.19
C TYR A 90 19.97 -1.09 -3.80
N SER A 91 19.97 0.21 -3.46
CA SER A 91 21.09 0.86 -2.77
C SER A 91 20.63 1.32 -1.39
N THR A 92 21.50 1.22 -0.38
CA THR A 92 21.18 1.66 0.97
C THR A 92 22.33 2.44 1.57
N GLU A 93 22.00 3.64 2.01
CA GLU A 93 22.91 4.54 2.70
C GLU A 93 22.61 4.50 4.20
N LYS A 94 23.68 4.35 5.00
CA LYS A 94 23.61 4.43 6.46
C LYS A 94 24.20 5.77 6.89
N SER A 95 23.45 6.51 7.69
CA SER A 95 23.82 7.81 8.26
C SER A 95 23.46 7.86 9.75
N GLY A 96 23.77 8.96 10.43
CA GLY A 96 23.43 9.18 11.83
C GLY A 96 24.49 8.68 12.82
N VAL A 97 24.22 8.91 14.10
CA VAL A 97 25.16 8.60 15.19
C VAL A 97 25.18 7.10 15.46
N SER A 98 26.31 6.55 15.90
CA SER A 98 26.50 5.10 16.14
C SER A 98 25.38 4.46 16.97
N HIS A 99 24.87 5.17 17.99
CA HIS A 99 23.78 4.71 18.86
C HIS A 99 22.37 4.99 18.32
N MET A 100 22.23 5.79 17.26
CA MET A 100 20.98 6.11 16.59
C MET A 100 21.17 6.15 15.06
N PRO A 101 21.43 5.00 14.41
CA PRO A 101 21.62 4.95 12.98
C PRO A 101 20.31 5.22 12.23
N THR A 102 20.42 5.92 11.11
CA THR A 102 19.34 6.18 10.16
C THR A 102 19.72 5.59 8.81
N PHE A 103 18.82 4.83 8.21
CA PHE A 103 19.00 4.16 6.94
C PHE A 103 18.08 4.81 5.90
N LEU A 104 18.60 5.04 4.71
CA LEU A 104 17.87 5.49 3.54
C LEU A 104 18.13 4.49 2.43
N SER A 105 17.09 3.99 1.79
CA SER A 105 17.25 3.07 0.66
C SER A 105 16.60 3.64 -0.58
N THR A 106 17.22 3.32 -1.71
CA THR A 106 16.72 3.61 -3.04
C THR A 106 16.58 2.31 -3.81
N VAL A 107 15.61 2.26 -4.72
CA VAL A 107 15.41 1.14 -5.64
C VAL A 107 15.32 1.67 -7.06
N GLU A 108 16.06 1.05 -7.97
CA GLU A 108 16.01 1.33 -9.39
C GLU A 108 15.23 0.21 -10.10
N ILE A 109 14.23 0.59 -10.90
CA ILE A 109 13.41 -0.32 -11.70
C ILE A 109 12.91 0.43 -12.94
N GLU A 110 12.92 -0.22 -14.12
CA GLU A 110 12.53 0.40 -15.40
C GLU A 110 13.37 1.67 -15.76
N GLY A 111 14.60 1.79 -15.22
CA GLY A 111 15.42 2.99 -15.36
C GLY A 111 14.93 4.19 -14.53
N GLU A 112 13.88 4.01 -13.72
CA GLU A 112 13.40 4.99 -12.76
C GLU A 112 13.94 4.66 -11.37
N THR A 113 14.31 5.68 -10.60
CA THR A 113 14.83 5.52 -9.23
C THR A 113 13.83 6.05 -8.20
N PHE A 114 13.50 5.22 -7.22
CA PHE A 114 12.56 5.54 -6.15
C PHE A 114 13.27 5.57 -4.81
N VAL A 115 13.07 6.66 -4.07
CA VAL A 115 13.66 6.87 -2.75
C VAL A 115 12.62 6.55 -1.68
N GLY A 116 12.96 5.62 -0.78
CA GLY A 116 12.12 5.27 0.37
C GLY A 116 12.23 6.28 1.51
N GLN A 117 11.26 6.27 2.43
CA GLN A 117 11.37 7.02 3.67
C GLN A 117 12.51 6.51 4.56
N LYS A 118 13.20 7.43 5.26
CA LYS A 118 14.26 7.12 6.23
C LYS A 118 13.73 6.22 7.35
N ALA A 119 14.54 5.26 7.77
CA ALA A 119 14.16 4.28 8.78
C ALA A 119 15.28 4.00 9.78
N LYS A 120 14.91 3.44 10.94
CA LYS A 120 15.86 3.02 11.99
C LYS A 120 16.57 1.69 11.68
N THR A 121 16.13 0.98 10.64
CA THR A 121 16.73 -0.29 10.22
C THR A 121 16.85 -0.36 8.70
N LYS A 122 17.88 -1.05 8.21
CA LYS A 122 18.07 -1.32 6.77
C LYS A 122 16.86 -2.01 6.15
N LYS A 123 16.31 -3.03 6.82
CA LYS A 123 15.14 -3.79 6.34
C LYS A 123 13.93 -2.88 6.10
N LEU A 124 13.63 -1.96 7.02
CA LEU A 124 12.52 -1.02 6.87
C LEU A 124 12.78 0.01 5.77
N ALA A 125 14.00 0.53 5.65
CA ALA A 125 14.36 1.47 4.58
C ALA A 125 14.17 0.83 3.19
N GLU A 126 14.62 -0.42 3.01
CA GLU A 126 14.45 -1.15 1.75
C GLU A 126 12.98 -1.46 1.44
N MET A 127 12.18 -1.80 2.46
CA MET A 127 10.73 -1.99 2.31
C MET A 127 10.05 -0.69 1.86
N ASN A 128 10.42 0.45 2.46
CA ASN A 128 9.86 1.74 2.10
C ASN A 128 10.18 2.11 0.65
N ALA A 129 11.41 1.85 0.20
CA ALA A 129 11.80 2.07 -1.20
C ALA A 129 11.00 1.15 -2.15
N ALA A 130 10.87 -0.13 -1.82
CA ALA A 130 10.09 -1.09 -2.61
C ALA A 130 8.61 -0.70 -2.70
N LYS A 131 8.02 -0.24 -1.59
CA LYS A 131 6.63 0.23 -1.54
C LYS A 131 6.42 1.45 -2.44
N ALA A 132 7.32 2.43 -2.37
CA ALA A 132 7.24 3.63 -3.20
C ALA A 132 7.28 3.29 -4.70
N ALA A 133 8.21 2.43 -5.11
CA ALA A 133 8.31 1.98 -6.50
C ALA A 133 7.06 1.19 -6.94
N TYR A 134 6.62 0.23 -6.13
CA TYR A 134 5.47 -0.62 -6.47
C TYR A 134 4.19 0.19 -6.64
N THR A 135 3.90 1.12 -5.71
CA THR A 135 2.73 2.00 -5.81
C THR A 135 2.78 2.85 -7.07
N HIS A 136 3.94 3.45 -7.38
CA HIS A 136 4.10 4.27 -8.59
C HIS A 136 3.86 3.47 -9.87
N LEU A 137 4.47 2.31 -10.01
CA LEU A 137 4.30 1.44 -11.17
C LEU A 137 2.86 0.95 -11.32
N LYS A 138 2.22 0.60 -10.20
CA LYS A 138 0.81 0.16 -10.19
C LYS A 138 -0.13 1.28 -10.64
N GLU A 139 0.05 2.50 -10.15
CA GLU A 139 -0.76 3.65 -10.57
C GLU A 139 -0.55 4.00 -12.04
N ARG A 140 0.68 3.91 -12.54
CA ARG A 140 0.99 4.10 -13.97
C ARG A 140 0.26 3.08 -14.83
N LYS A 141 0.30 1.80 -14.45
CA LYS A 141 -0.43 0.70 -15.10
C LYS A 141 -1.94 0.95 -15.16
N GLU A 142 -2.52 1.39 -14.05
CA GLU A 142 -3.95 1.69 -13.96
C GLU A 142 -4.33 2.88 -14.89
N LYS A 143 -3.46 3.89 -15.01
CA LYS A 143 -3.65 5.01 -15.96
C LYS A 143 -3.53 4.56 -17.42
N ASP A 144 -2.56 3.73 -17.74
CA ASP A 144 -2.35 3.22 -19.10
C ASP A 144 -3.51 2.33 -19.57
N ALA A 145 -4.12 1.59 -18.64
CA ALA A 145 -5.33 0.80 -18.90
C ALA A 145 -6.54 1.69 -19.29
N CYS A 146 -6.68 2.89 -18.71
CA CYS A 146 -7.73 3.83 -19.08
C CYS A 146 -7.37 4.68 -20.32
N ARG A 147 -6.08 4.93 -20.59
CA ARG A 147 -5.63 5.77 -21.72
C ARG A 147 -5.69 5.06 -23.06
N SER A 148 -5.73 3.73 -23.06
CA SER A 148 -5.79 2.91 -24.27
C SER A 148 -7.16 2.91 -24.99
N ASN A 149 -8.16 3.66 -24.50
CA ASN A 149 -9.45 3.88 -25.17
C ASN A 149 -9.60 5.25 -25.85
N VAL A 150 -8.55 6.06 -25.93
CA VAL A 150 -8.59 7.29 -26.73
C VAL A 150 -8.07 6.97 -28.14
N VAL A 151 -8.98 6.58 -29.04
CA VAL A 151 -8.74 6.74 -30.48
C VAL A 151 -8.48 8.23 -30.68
N GLN A 152 -7.23 8.61 -30.96
CA GLN A 152 -6.90 9.95 -31.42
C GLN A 152 -7.61 10.17 -32.75
N TYR A 153 -8.76 10.85 -32.75
CA TYR A 153 -9.22 11.52 -33.97
C TYR A 153 -8.28 12.72 -34.20
N PRO A 154 -7.59 12.80 -35.34
CA PRO A 154 -6.77 13.96 -35.65
C PRO A 154 -7.68 15.20 -35.69
N HIS A 155 -7.31 16.17 -34.87
CA HIS A 155 -7.95 17.48 -34.79
C HIS A 155 -7.55 18.30 -36.03
N ASP A 156 -8.24 18.09 -37.15
CA ASP A 156 -8.25 19.02 -38.28
C ASP A 156 -9.70 19.31 -38.73
N PRO A 157 -10.25 20.48 -38.41
CA PRO A 157 -11.63 20.84 -38.75
C PRO A 157 -11.85 21.25 -40.22
N SER A 158 -10.90 21.02 -41.14
CA SER A 158 -11.01 21.48 -42.54
C SER A 158 -11.20 20.41 -43.61
N GLN A 159 -11.23 19.11 -43.27
CA GLN A 159 -11.29 18.02 -44.27
C GLN A 159 -12.60 17.21 -44.28
N VAL A 160 -13.66 17.64 -43.58
CA VAL A 160 -14.92 16.86 -43.47
C VAL A 160 -15.94 17.11 -44.61
N MET A 161 -15.54 17.65 -45.76
CA MET A 161 -16.51 18.06 -46.80
C MET A 161 -16.35 17.38 -48.16
N ILE A 162 -15.72 16.20 -48.27
CA ILE A 162 -15.63 15.50 -49.57
C ILE A 162 -15.61 13.96 -49.45
N MET A 163 -16.56 13.34 -48.77
CA MET A 163 -16.86 11.92 -49.02
C MET A 163 -18.33 11.53 -48.71
N PHE A 164 -19.26 12.34 -49.20
CA PHE A 164 -20.61 11.89 -49.54
C PHE A 164 -20.88 12.43 -50.94
N PHE A 165 -21.48 11.61 -51.82
CA PHE A 165 -21.69 11.81 -53.27
C PHE A 165 -20.60 11.25 -54.21
N ILE A 166 -20.35 9.94 -54.12
CA ILE A 166 -20.24 9.11 -55.33
C ILE A 166 -21.56 8.36 -55.43
N GLY A 167 -22.38 8.76 -56.40
CA GLY A 167 -23.71 8.22 -56.65
C GLY A 167 -24.42 8.99 -57.77
N ALA A 168 -23.66 9.35 -58.80
CA ALA A 168 -24.20 9.84 -60.06
C ALA A 168 -24.20 8.65 -61.03
N GLU A 169 -25.32 7.93 -61.06
CA GLU A 169 -25.66 7.04 -62.17
C GLU A 169 -26.04 7.94 -63.35
N VAL A 170 -25.07 8.21 -64.22
CA VAL A 170 -25.32 8.79 -65.55
C VAL A 170 -25.68 7.62 -66.46
N SER A 171 -26.97 7.54 -66.82
CA SER A 171 -27.42 6.80 -67.99
C SER A 171 -27.60 7.80 -69.12
N ASP A 172 -26.69 7.80 -70.10
CA ASP A 172 -26.88 8.40 -71.41
C ASP A 172 -26.67 7.29 -72.44
N ASP A 173 -27.71 6.96 -73.23
CA ASP A 173 -27.74 7.23 -74.68
C ASP A 173 -28.96 6.58 -75.36
N LEU A 174 -29.62 7.43 -76.15
CA LEU A 174 -30.29 7.21 -77.45
C LEU A 174 -31.40 6.14 -77.62
#